data_AF-A0AAW2PZD2-F1
#
_entry.id   AF-A0AAW2PZD2-F1
#
_cell.length_a   1.000
_cell.length_b   1.000
_cell.length_c   1.000
_cell.angle_alpha   90.00
_cell.angle_beta   90.00
_cell.angle_gamma   90.00
#
_symmetry.space_group_name_H-M   'P 1'
#
loop_
_entity.id
_entity.type
_entity.pdbx_description
1 polymer ?
#
loop_
_entity_poly.entity_id
_entity_poly.type
_entity_poly.pdbx_seq_one_letter_code
_entity_poly.pdbx_strand_id
1 'polypeptide(L)'
;MVMSKVKYEALRQQRLEENKKRMEELHLPLLSQALKNASSPKSSPMKRTKPRIARTELVPVRRSERFSNKSAPQYKEVTFYERVQLPRRISAAGQNLELGNAVNETGLSSDFCKTKLPRNDGVMSLVDEQGEEWPVIYLARKTGLSGGWKKFSVDHDLADGDALVFQLIRPTVFKVFIIRVDDSGKTANAKTDNIEGTEL
;
A
#
# COMPACT_ATOMS: atom_id res chain seq x y z
N MET A 1 3.55 -19.39 -21.36
CA MET A 1 4.61 -19.13 -22.37
C MET A 1 5.76 -18.39 -21.70
N VAL A 2 6.83 -19.10 -21.32
CA VAL A 2 7.98 -18.49 -20.62
C VAL A 2 8.84 -17.75 -21.65
N MET A 3 8.91 -16.43 -21.55
CA MET A 3 9.74 -15.60 -22.43
C MET A 3 11.21 -15.95 -22.19
N SER A 4 11.94 -16.29 -23.26
CA SER A 4 13.37 -16.61 -23.15
C SER A 4 14.15 -15.42 -22.56
N LYS A 5 15.18 -15.69 -21.75
CA LYS A 5 15.99 -14.64 -21.08
C LYS A 5 16.52 -13.60 -22.07
N VAL A 6 16.86 -14.03 -23.29
CA VAL A 6 17.32 -13.18 -24.39
C VAL A 6 16.24 -12.18 -24.83
N LYS A 7 14.96 -12.61 -24.88
CA LYS A 7 13.82 -11.75 -25.23
C LYS A 7 13.50 -10.74 -24.12
N TYR A 8 13.68 -11.13 -22.85
CA TYR A 8 13.50 -10.22 -21.72
C TYR A 8 14.56 -9.10 -21.70
N GLU A 9 15.84 -9.43 -21.92
CA GLU A 9 16.91 -8.43 -21.96
C GLU A 9 16.70 -7.42 -23.10
N ALA A 10 16.23 -7.89 -24.27
CA ALA A 10 15.89 -7.00 -25.38
C ALA A 10 14.77 -5.99 -25.01
N LEU A 11 13.68 -6.46 -24.40
CA LEU A 11 12.60 -5.57 -23.92
C LEU A 11 13.07 -4.62 -22.82
N ARG A 12 14.01 -5.05 -21.98
CA ARG A 12 14.61 -4.20 -20.95
C ARG A 12 15.44 -3.08 -21.57
N GLN A 13 16.27 -3.38 -22.57
CA GLN A 13 17.07 -2.39 -23.30
C GLN A 13 16.19 -1.37 -24.03
N GLN A 14 15.14 -1.83 -24.71
CA GLN A 14 14.19 -0.95 -25.40
C GLN A 14 13.56 0.08 -24.45
N ARG A 15 13.15 -0.34 -23.24
CA ARG A 15 12.62 0.59 -22.22
C ARG A 15 13.66 1.59 -21.74
N LEU A 16 14.92 1.17 -21.60
CA LEU A 16 16.00 2.08 -21.20
C LEU A 16 16.30 3.12 -22.28
N GLU A 17 16.30 2.71 -23.54
CA GLU A 17 16.50 3.60 -24.69
C GLU A 17 15.35 4.58 -24.85
N GLU A 18 14.11 4.11 -24.75
CA GLU A 18 12.92 4.96 -24.80
C GLU A 18 12.91 5.99 -23.66
N ASN A 19 13.25 5.57 -22.44
CA ASN A 19 13.37 6.48 -21.30
C ASN A 19 14.51 7.49 -21.49
N LYS A 20 15.64 7.06 -22.06
CA LYS A 20 16.74 7.97 -22.40
C LYS A 20 16.28 9.01 -23.43
N LYS A 21 15.54 8.62 -24.46
CA LYS A 21 14.98 9.53 -25.46
C LYS A 21 14.01 10.53 -24.84
N ARG A 22 13.11 10.08 -23.94
CA ARG A 22 12.22 10.97 -23.17
C ARG A 22 13.01 12.00 -22.35
N MET A 23 14.12 11.58 -21.73
CA MET A 23 15.00 12.50 -20.99
C MET A 23 15.65 13.56 -21.89
N GLU A 24 16.05 13.17 -23.11
CA GLU A 24 16.64 14.07 -24.11
C GLU A 24 15.59 15.05 -24.69
N GLU A 25 14.38 14.58 -24.95
CA GLU A 25 13.23 15.38 -25.43
C GLU A 25 12.80 16.44 -24.41
N LEU A 26 12.84 16.11 -23.12
CA LEU A 26 12.63 17.08 -22.04
C LEU A 26 13.84 17.99 -21.80
N HIS A 27 14.90 17.89 -22.62
CA HIS A 27 16.14 18.67 -22.53
C HIS A 27 16.80 18.66 -21.14
N LEU A 28 16.52 17.64 -20.33
CA LEU A 28 17.04 17.50 -18.97
C LEU A 28 18.57 17.42 -18.90
N PRO A 29 19.27 16.74 -19.85
CA PRO A 29 20.72 16.76 -19.90
C PRO A 29 21.29 18.17 -20.08
N LEU A 30 20.67 19.00 -20.92
CA LEU A 30 21.09 20.38 -21.18
C LEU A 30 20.90 21.26 -19.96
N LEU A 31 19.76 21.11 -19.26
CA LEU A 31 19.51 21.79 -17.98
C LEU A 31 20.58 21.41 -16.93
N SER A 32 20.92 20.13 -16.83
CA SER A 32 21.97 19.67 -15.91
C SER A 32 23.35 20.26 -16.23
N GLN A 33 23.67 20.47 -17.52
CA GLN A 33 24.92 21.10 -17.96
C GLN A 33 24.91 22.61 -17.71
N ALA A 34 23.78 23.28 -17.96
CA ALA A 34 23.63 24.70 -17.66
C ALA A 34 23.80 24.99 -16.16
N LEU A 35 23.25 24.14 -15.29
CA LEU A 35 23.44 24.24 -13.84
C LEU A 35 24.88 23.97 -13.38
N LYS A 36 25.62 23.12 -14.09
CA LYS A 36 27.06 22.89 -13.81
C LYS A 36 27.93 24.08 -14.24
N ASN A 37 27.52 24.78 -15.30
CA ASN A 37 28.23 25.96 -15.80
C ASN A 37 27.86 27.23 -15.01
N ALA A 38 26.69 27.27 -14.39
CA ALA A 38 26.32 28.28 -13.41
C ALA A 38 27.18 28.09 -12.15
N SER A 39 28.34 28.76 -12.13
CA SER A 39 29.25 28.81 -10.99
C SER A 39 28.50 29.28 -9.74
N SER A 40 28.05 28.34 -8.90
CA SER A 40 27.65 28.66 -7.53
C SER A 40 28.87 29.20 -6.75
N PRO A 41 28.69 30.14 -5.81
CA PRO A 41 29.77 30.46 -4.88
C PRO A 41 30.16 29.15 -4.19
N LYS A 42 31.44 28.79 -4.30
CA LYS A 42 32.05 27.54 -3.82
C LYS A 42 31.37 27.09 -2.53
N SER A 43 30.77 25.89 -2.54
CA SER A 43 30.33 25.25 -1.30
C SER A 43 31.50 25.32 -0.30
N SER A 44 31.21 25.67 0.95
CA SER A 44 32.20 25.75 2.03
C SER A 44 33.17 24.57 1.93
N PRO A 45 34.50 24.80 2.04
CA PRO A 45 35.48 23.76 1.78
C PRO A 45 35.17 22.56 2.67
N MET A 46 34.64 21.50 2.07
CA MET A 46 34.39 20.25 2.77
C MET A 46 35.76 19.81 3.30
N LYS A 47 35.85 19.58 4.62
CA LYS A 47 37.11 19.14 5.27
C LYS A 47 37.71 18.02 4.43
N ARG A 48 38.86 18.29 3.80
CA ARG A 48 39.57 17.29 2.99
C ARG A 48 40.12 16.25 3.95
N THR A 49 39.41 15.13 4.08
CA THR A 49 39.99 13.94 4.69
C THR A 49 41.10 13.45 3.76
N LYS A 50 42.32 13.31 4.28
CA LYS A 50 43.45 12.79 3.49
C LYS A 50 43.02 11.44 2.90
N PRO A 51 43.11 11.22 1.58
CA PRO A 51 42.88 9.90 1.01
C PRO A 51 43.89 8.96 1.66
N ARG A 52 43.38 7.95 2.36
CA ARG A 52 44.24 6.90 2.92
C ARG A 52 44.84 6.18 1.72
N ILE A 53 46.15 6.31 1.53
CA ILE A 53 46.91 5.50 0.59
C ILE A 53 46.68 4.06 1.01
N ALA A 54 45.85 3.33 0.26
CA ALA A 54 45.70 1.91 0.43
C ALA A 54 46.99 1.26 -0.09
N ARG A 55 47.96 1.05 0.80
CA ARG A 55 48.89 -0.06 0.60
C ARG A 55 48.05 -1.32 0.69
N THR A 56 47.71 -1.89 -0.46
CA THR A 56 47.16 -3.24 -0.56
C THR A 56 48.29 -4.22 -0.27
N GLU A 57 48.59 -4.44 1.01
CA GLU A 57 49.22 -5.69 1.40
C GLU A 57 48.10 -6.71 1.61
N LEU A 58 48.25 -7.87 0.96
CA LEU A 58 47.35 -9.00 1.13
C LEU A 58 47.56 -9.61 2.53
N VAL A 59 47.10 -8.90 3.56
CA VAL A 59 47.02 -9.46 4.90
C VAL A 59 45.75 -10.30 4.96
N PRO A 60 45.82 -11.58 5.34
CA PRO A 60 44.62 -12.37 5.58
C PRO A 60 43.77 -11.62 6.60
N VAL A 61 42.58 -11.18 6.16
CA VAL A 61 41.61 -10.50 7.03
C VAL A 61 41.26 -11.48 8.14
N ARG A 62 41.77 -11.26 9.36
CA ARG A 62 41.32 -11.94 10.57
C ARG A 62 39.85 -11.55 10.77
N ARG A 63 38.94 -12.36 10.23
CA ARG A 63 37.50 -12.24 10.47
C ARG A 63 37.21 -12.91 11.81
N SER A 64 36.32 -12.32 12.60
CA SER A 64 35.86 -12.98 13.82
C SER A 64 35.13 -14.28 13.44
N GLU A 65 35.56 -15.40 14.02
CA GLU A 65 34.99 -16.75 13.79
C GLU A 65 33.55 -16.90 14.31
N ARG A 66 32.98 -15.85 14.92
CA ARG A 66 31.67 -15.89 15.59
C ARG A 66 30.52 -16.30 14.67
N PHE A 67 30.70 -16.16 13.35
CA PHE A 67 29.66 -16.46 12.36
C PHE A 67 30.08 -17.42 11.25
N SER A 68 31.34 -17.90 11.21
CA SER A 68 31.79 -18.84 10.18
C SER A 68 31.50 -20.30 10.52
N ASN A 69 31.43 -20.65 11.81
CA ASN A 69 31.32 -22.05 12.25
C ASN A 69 29.87 -22.57 12.39
N LYS A 70 28.89 -21.83 11.87
CA LYS A 70 27.49 -22.27 11.86
C LYS A 70 27.11 -22.67 10.44
N SER A 71 26.62 -23.90 10.27
CA SER A 71 25.99 -24.33 9.02
C SER A 71 24.84 -23.40 8.67
N ALA A 72 24.62 -23.14 7.38
CA ALA A 72 23.52 -22.31 6.90
C ALA A 72 22.20 -22.83 7.52
N PRO A 73 21.42 -21.98 8.22
CA PRO A 73 20.18 -22.43 8.83
C PRO A 73 19.24 -22.94 7.76
N GLN A 74 18.77 -24.19 7.89
CA GLN A 74 17.75 -24.76 7.03
C GLN A 74 16.42 -24.10 7.39
N TYR A 75 16.03 -23.10 6.61
CA TYR A 75 14.75 -22.43 6.75
C TYR A 75 13.63 -23.42 6.46
N LYS A 76 12.80 -23.71 7.47
CA LYS A 76 11.47 -24.27 7.24
C LYS A 76 10.55 -23.10 6.93
N GLU A 77 9.88 -23.14 5.78
CA GLU A 77 8.81 -22.19 5.47
C GLU A 77 7.65 -22.45 6.43
N VAL A 78 7.54 -21.62 7.47
CA VAL A 78 6.41 -21.65 8.40
C VAL A 78 5.33 -20.76 7.81
N THR A 79 4.26 -21.36 7.30
CA THR A 79 3.11 -20.69 6.65
C THR A 79 2.11 -20.06 7.62
N PHE A 80 2.43 -19.95 8.90
CA PHE A 80 1.54 -19.36 9.90
C PHE A 80 2.28 -18.27 10.67
N TYR A 81 2.08 -17.02 10.26
CA TYR A 81 2.36 -15.88 11.14
C TYR A 81 1.12 -15.61 11.97
N GLU A 82 1.11 -16.03 13.23
CA GLU A 82 0.29 -15.35 14.22
C GLU A 82 0.91 -13.97 14.44
N ARG A 83 0.22 -12.92 13.99
CA ARG A 83 0.75 -11.55 13.99
C ARG A 83 0.86 -11.03 15.41
N VAL A 84 2.07 -11.00 15.94
CA VAL A 84 2.41 -10.24 17.14
C VAL A 84 2.07 -8.76 16.92
N GLN A 85 1.14 -8.24 17.72
CA GLN A 85 0.81 -6.82 17.74
C GLN A 85 2.00 -6.03 18.29
N LEU A 86 2.80 -5.44 17.40
CA LEU A 86 3.87 -4.52 17.79
C LEU A 86 3.26 -3.16 18.19
N PRO A 87 3.49 -2.66 19.42
CA PRO A 87 3.02 -1.33 19.81
C PRO A 87 3.71 -0.27 18.95
N ARG A 88 2.89 0.54 18.26
CA ARG A 88 3.37 1.65 17.42
C ARG A 88 4.03 2.71 18.30
N ARG A 89 5.25 3.15 17.93
CA ARG A 89 5.90 4.32 18.53
C ARG A 89 4.94 5.51 18.48
N ILE A 90 4.57 6.03 19.64
CA ILE A 90 3.85 7.29 19.78
C ILE A 90 4.88 8.40 19.57
N SER A 91 4.92 9.01 18.39
CA SER A 91 5.51 10.35 18.23
C SER A 91 4.40 11.38 18.50
N ALA A 92 4.58 12.15 19.57
CA ALA A 92 3.71 13.27 19.87
C ALA A 92 3.99 14.45 18.93
N ALA A 93 2.91 15.18 18.65
CA ALA A 93 2.80 16.55 18.13
C ALA A 93 3.17 16.82 16.66
N GLY A 94 2.29 17.58 16.01
CA GLY A 94 2.54 18.22 14.73
C GLY A 94 1.29 18.26 13.86
N GLN A 95 0.50 19.34 14.00
CA GLN A 95 -0.41 19.78 12.96
C GLN A 95 0.41 19.96 11.67
N ASN A 96 0.24 19.07 10.71
CA ASN A 96 0.66 19.23 9.31
C ASN A 96 -0.13 18.19 8.51
N LEU A 97 -1.39 18.52 8.21
CA LEU A 97 -2.16 17.82 7.19
C LEU A 97 -1.75 18.40 5.83
N GLU A 98 -0.49 18.21 5.45
CA GLU A 98 -0.12 18.25 4.05
C GLU A 98 -0.27 16.84 3.49
N LEU A 99 -1.03 16.78 2.40
CA LEU A 99 -1.35 15.63 1.58
C LEU A 99 -0.09 14.83 1.24
N GLY A 100 0.23 13.84 2.06
CA GLY A 100 1.39 12.97 1.88
C GLY A 100 1.04 11.56 2.29
N ASN A 101 0.70 10.73 1.28
CA ASN A 101 0.38 9.30 1.35
C ASN A 101 -1.10 8.94 1.59
N ALA A 102 -1.99 9.50 0.77
CA ALA A 102 -3.31 8.90 0.52
C ALA A 102 -3.14 7.78 -0.52
N VAL A 103 -2.74 6.60 -0.07
CA VAL A 103 -2.81 5.39 -0.90
C VAL A 103 -3.83 4.47 -0.24
N ASN A 104 -5.09 4.67 -0.66
CA ASN A 104 -6.27 3.80 -0.47
C ASN A 104 -6.98 3.83 0.90
N GLU A 105 -7.27 5.00 1.47
CA GLU A 105 -8.12 5.11 2.67
C GLU A 105 -9.54 5.56 2.29
N THR A 106 -10.57 4.76 2.61
CA THR A 106 -11.97 5.22 2.55
C THR A 106 -12.33 5.92 3.85
N GLY A 107 -12.73 7.18 3.74
CA GLY A 107 -13.22 7.97 4.86
C GLY A 107 -14.63 7.54 5.24
N LEU A 108 -14.81 7.13 6.50
CA LEU A 108 -16.11 6.90 7.11
C LEU A 108 -16.56 8.18 7.81
N SER A 109 -17.88 8.37 7.98
CA SER A 109 -18.42 9.50 8.74
C SER A 109 -17.79 9.55 10.14
N SER A 110 -17.22 10.70 10.51
CA SER A 110 -16.46 10.85 11.75
C SER A 110 -17.31 10.63 12.99
N ASP A 111 -18.58 11.01 12.94
CA ASP A 111 -19.49 10.94 14.09
C ASP A 111 -19.96 9.51 14.33
N PHE A 112 -20.21 8.79 13.25
CA PHE A 112 -20.48 7.36 13.31
C PHE A 112 -19.29 6.60 13.90
N CYS A 113 -18.08 6.92 13.44
CA CYS A 113 -16.85 6.31 13.92
C CYS A 113 -16.60 6.54 15.42
N LYS A 114 -16.84 7.75 15.92
CA LYS A 114 -16.60 8.09 17.33
C LYS A 114 -17.60 7.44 18.30
N THR A 115 -18.82 7.16 17.82
CA THR A 115 -19.92 6.68 18.67
C THR A 115 -20.13 5.18 18.60
N LYS A 116 -19.92 4.56 17.43
CA LYS A 116 -20.25 3.16 17.18
C LYS A 116 -19.04 2.26 16.96
N LEU A 117 -17.86 2.82 16.68
CA LEU A 117 -16.66 2.03 16.41
C LEU A 117 -15.67 2.05 17.58
N PRO A 118 -14.73 1.07 17.62
CA PRO A 118 -13.68 1.02 18.62
C PRO A 118 -12.84 2.30 18.62
N ARG A 119 -12.43 2.74 19.81
CA ARG A 119 -11.62 3.95 19.99
C ARG A 119 -10.15 3.79 19.55
N ASN A 120 -9.72 2.54 19.38
CA ASN A 120 -8.35 2.18 19.00
C ASN A 120 -8.33 1.57 17.60
N ASP A 121 -7.17 1.68 16.96
CA ASP A 121 -6.91 0.99 15.70
C ASP A 121 -7.08 -0.52 15.89
N GLY A 122 -7.71 -1.19 14.94
CA GLY A 122 -8.07 -2.60 15.08
C GLY A 122 -8.40 -3.26 13.75
N VAL A 123 -8.49 -4.59 13.77
CA VAL A 123 -8.98 -5.36 12.63
C VAL A 123 -10.50 -5.41 12.68
N MET A 124 -11.13 -5.08 11.56
CA MET A 124 -12.56 -5.21 11.32
C MET A 124 -12.80 -6.19 10.17
N SER A 125 -13.85 -7.00 10.28
CA SER A 125 -14.28 -7.89 9.20
C SER A 125 -15.36 -7.19 8.38
N LEU A 126 -15.19 -7.14 7.05
CA LEU A 126 -16.24 -6.77 6.11
C LEU A 126 -16.88 -8.04 5.59
N VAL A 127 -18.18 -8.21 5.84
CA VAL A 127 -18.98 -9.34 5.35
C VAL A 127 -19.76 -8.86 4.14
N ASP A 128 -19.63 -9.56 3.02
CA ASP A 128 -20.39 -9.25 1.82
C ASP A 128 -21.82 -9.83 1.85
N GLU A 129 -22.49 -9.81 0.71
CA GLU A 129 -23.82 -10.40 0.54
C GLU A 129 -23.80 -11.93 0.53
N GLN A 130 -22.67 -12.54 0.19
CA GLN A 130 -22.47 -13.99 0.16
C GLN A 130 -22.07 -14.56 1.54
N GLY A 131 -21.74 -13.68 2.50
CA GLY A 131 -21.33 -14.04 3.84
C GLY A 131 -19.81 -14.22 4.00
N GLU A 132 -19.02 -13.86 2.99
CA GLU A 132 -17.56 -13.97 3.03
C GLU A 132 -16.94 -12.83 3.83
N GLU A 133 -16.02 -13.17 4.73
CA GLU A 133 -15.40 -12.20 5.63
C GLU A 133 -14.03 -11.72 5.13
N TRP A 134 -13.90 -10.39 5.00
CA TRP A 134 -12.68 -9.72 4.55
C TRP A 134 -12.05 -8.93 5.70
N PRO A 135 -10.86 -9.32 6.18
CA PRO A 135 -10.19 -8.59 7.25
C PRO A 135 -9.58 -7.28 6.75
N VAL A 136 -10.02 -6.17 7.33
CA VAL A 136 -9.59 -4.80 7.02
C VAL A 136 -9.13 -4.09 8.28
N ILE A 137 -8.15 -3.19 8.16
CA ILE A 137 -7.61 -2.41 9.28
C ILE A 137 -8.35 -1.08 9.38
N TYR A 138 -8.97 -0.84 10.53
CA TYR A 138 -9.59 0.43 10.89
C TYR A 138 -8.60 1.34 11.64
N LEU A 139 -8.49 2.59 11.18
CA LEU A 139 -7.69 3.64 11.83
C LEU A 139 -8.64 4.60 12.54
N ALA A 140 -8.69 4.56 13.86
CA ALA A 140 -9.59 5.38 14.66
C ALA A 140 -9.25 6.88 14.53
N ARG A 141 -7.95 7.22 14.42
CA ARG A 141 -7.51 8.61 14.27
C ARG A 141 -7.88 9.23 12.93
N LYS A 142 -7.94 8.42 11.89
CA LYS A 142 -8.25 8.86 10.52
C LYS A 142 -9.70 8.59 10.11
N THR A 143 -10.49 7.99 11.01
CA THR A 143 -11.88 7.58 10.78
C THR A 143 -12.04 6.87 9.43
N GLY A 144 -11.20 5.88 9.16
CA GLY A 144 -11.13 5.26 7.85
C GLY A 144 -10.63 3.82 7.86
N LEU A 145 -10.98 3.12 6.79
CA LEU A 145 -10.52 1.76 6.51
C LEU A 145 -9.25 1.83 5.64
N SER A 146 -8.26 0.98 5.92
CA SER A 146 -6.94 1.06 5.29
C SER A 146 -6.44 -0.30 4.79
N GLY A 147 -5.51 -0.96 5.49
CA GLY A 147 -4.95 -2.26 5.09
C GLY A 147 -6.06 -3.29 4.86
N GLY A 148 -6.04 -3.97 3.71
CA GLY A 148 -7.11 -4.88 3.30
C GLY A 148 -8.21 -4.23 2.47
N TRP A 149 -8.44 -2.91 2.59
CA TRP A 149 -9.46 -2.19 1.82
C TRP A 149 -9.24 -2.31 0.31
N LYS A 150 -8.02 -2.01 -0.15
CA LYS A 150 -7.67 -2.15 -1.58
C LYS A 150 -7.94 -3.56 -2.11
N LYS A 151 -7.68 -4.59 -1.31
CA LYS A 151 -7.91 -5.98 -1.71
C LYS A 151 -9.42 -6.22 -1.88
N PHE A 152 -10.21 -5.79 -0.90
CA PHE A 152 -11.66 -5.85 -0.97
C PHE A 152 -12.21 -5.13 -2.21
N SER A 153 -11.72 -3.91 -2.50
CA SER A 153 -12.17 -3.15 -3.68
C SER A 153 -11.85 -3.85 -5.00
N VAL A 154 -10.68 -4.47 -5.11
CA VAL A 154 -10.27 -5.21 -6.32
C VAL A 154 -11.09 -6.49 -6.46
N ASP A 155 -11.29 -7.24 -5.39
CA ASP A 155 -11.97 -8.53 -5.46
C ASP A 155 -13.50 -8.39 -5.71
N HIS A 156 -14.07 -7.21 -5.47
CA HIS A 156 -15.48 -6.89 -5.76
C HIS A 156 -15.69 -6.03 -7.02
N ASP A 157 -14.61 -5.77 -7.79
CA ASP A 157 -14.61 -4.91 -8.97
C ASP A 157 -15.27 -3.54 -8.74
N LEU A 158 -14.99 -2.90 -7.60
CA LEU A 158 -15.56 -1.60 -7.27
C LEU A 158 -15.04 -0.51 -8.22
N ALA A 159 -15.96 0.25 -8.81
CA ALA A 159 -15.67 1.35 -9.72
C ALA A 159 -16.13 2.71 -9.15
N ASP A 160 -15.62 3.78 -9.75
CA ASP A 160 -16.08 5.13 -9.43
C ASP A 160 -17.57 5.27 -9.78
N GLY A 161 -18.37 5.64 -8.78
CA GLY A 161 -19.83 5.72 -8.91
C GLY A 161 -20.56 4.67 -8.07
N ASP A 162 -19.91 3.56 -7.72
CA ASP A 162 -20.50 2.56 -6.83
C ASP A 162 -20.70 3.12 -5.42
N ALA A 163 -21.85 2.82 -4.83
CA ALA A 163 -22.16 3.19 -3.46
C ALA A 163 -22.07 1.98 -2.54
N LEU A 164 -21.46 2.18 -1.37
CA LEU A 164 -21.25 1.14 -0.37
C LEU A 164 -22.03 1.50 0.90
N VAL A 165 -22.91 0.59 1.33
CA VAL A 165 -23.66 0.73 2.57
C VAL A 165 -23.06 -0.17 3.63
N PHE A 166 -22.58 0.44 4.71
CA PHE A 166 -21.99 -0.27 5.85
C PHE A 166 -23.02 -0.42 6.98
N GLN A 167 -23.39 -1.65 7.27
CA GLN A 167 -24.22 -1.99 8.42
C GLN A 167 -23.35 -2.61 9.51
N LEU A 168 -23.28 -1.99 10.68
CA LEU A 168 -22.55 -2.55 11.82
C LEU A 168 -23.37 -3.66 12.49
N ILE A 169 -22.98 -4.93 12.32
CA ILE A 169 -23.66 -6.08 12.97
C ILE A 169 -23.03 -6.36 14.33
N ARG A 170 -21.70 -6.26 14.42
CA ARG A 170 -20.92 -6.41 15.66
C ARG A 170 -19.95 -5.24 15.77
N PRO A 171 -19.42 -4.92 16.96
CA PRO A 171 -18.50 -3.77 17.14
C PRO A 171 -17.29 -3.76 16.19
N THR A 172 -16.89 -4.93 15.69
CA THR A 172 -15.76 -5.11 14.77
C THR A 172 -16.15 -5.71 13.42
N VAL A 173 -17.46 -5.82 13.11
CA VAL A 173 -17.92 -6.47 11.88
C VAL A 173 -18.96 -5.62 11.17
N PHE A 174 -18.62 -5.20 9.95
CA PHE A 174 -19.54 -4.56 9.03
C PHE A 174 -20.09 -5.59 8.05
N LYS A 175 -21.39 -5.54 7.80
CA LYS A 175 -21.97 -6.07 6.58
C LYS A 175 -22.00 -4.97 5.53
N VAL A 176 -21.49 -5.28 4.34
CA VAL A 176 -21.33 -4.35 3.24
C VAL A 176 -22.32 -4.74 2.15
N PHE A 177 -23.14 -3.78 1.73
CA PHE A 177 -24.00 -3.90 0.55
C PHE A 177 -23.45 -3.00 -0.54
N ILE A 178 -23.37 -3.54 -1.76
CA ILE A 178 -22.78 -2.84 -2.91
C ILE A 178 -23.92 -2.44 -3.85
N ILE A 179 -24.17 -1.14 -3.94
CA ILE A 179 -25.13 -0.57 -4.88
C ILE A 179 -24.32 -0.12 -6.09
N ARG A 180 -24.34 -0.94 -7.14
CA ARG A 180 -23.67 -0.61 -8.39
C ARG A 180 -24.46 0.43 -9.16
N VAL A 181 -23.78 1.42 -9.70
CA VAL A 181 -24.41 2.37 -10.64
C VAL A 181 -24.54 1.66 -11.98
N ASP A 182 -25.75 1.20 -12.28
CA ASP A 182 -26.08 0.77 -13.63
C ASP A 182 -26.32 2.02 -14.49
N ASP A 183 -25.68 2.10 -15.66
CA ASP A 183 -25.98 3.10 -16.71
C ASP A 183 -27.43 3.01 -17.25
N SER A 184 -28.19 2.00 -16.80
CA SER A 184 -29.60 1.84 -17.16
C SER A 184 -30.49 2.07 -15.95
N GLY A 185 -31.21 3.20 -15.94
CA GLY A 185 -32.22 3.56 -14.93
C GLY A 185 -33.39 2.58 -14.86
N LYS A 186 -33.16 1.39 -14.30
CA LYS A 186 -34.18 0.43 -13.91
C LYS A 186 -33.97 0.09 -12.44
N THR A 187 -34.66 0.84 -11.59
CA THR A 187 -35.07 0.37 -10.27
C THR A 187 -35.81 -0.96 -10.45
N ALA A 188 -35.09 -2.07 -10.27
CA ALA A 188 -35.72 -3.37 -10.16
C ALA A 188 -36.49 -3.38 -8.84
N ASN A 189 -37.81 -3.23 -8.97
CA ASN A 189 -38.77 -3.32 -7.89
C ASN A 189 -38.44 -4.51 -6.97
N ALA A 190 -38.31 -4.22 -5.67
CA ALA A 190 -38.44 -5.22 -4.64
C ALA A 190 -39.77 -5.95 -4.87
N LYS A 191 -39.68 -7.24 -5.21
CA LYS A 191 -40.82 -8.16 -5.16
C LYS A 191 -41.24 -8.27 -3.69
N THR A 192 -42.33 -7.60 -3.35
CA THR A 192 -43.17 -7.98 -2.22
C THR A 192 -44.35 -8.80 -2.72
N ASP A 193 -44.50 -9.94 -2.06
CA ASP A 193 -45.74 -10.65 -1.76
C ASP A 193 -46.29 -11.63 -2.81
N ASN A 194 -46.04 -12.91 -2.52
CA ASN A 194 -46.97 -14.01 -2.79
C ASN A 194 -46.89 -15.00 -1.61
N ILE A 195 -47.90 -15.02 -0.73
CA ILE A 195 -48.48 -16.20 -0.05
C ILE A 195 -49.94 -15.81 0.29
N GLU A 196 -50.89 -16.15 -0.59
CA GLU A 196 -51.91 -17.22 -0.42
C GLU A 196 -53.02 -16.96 0.63
N GLY A 197 -54.25 -16.82 0.13
CA GLY A 197 -55.30 -17.82 0.37
C GLY A 197 -56.36 -17.58 1.46
N THR A 198 -57.61 -17.78 1.01
CA THR A 198 -58.68 -18.57 1.66
C THR A 198 -59.82 -17.83 2.38
N GLU A 199 -61.03 -17.99 1.81
CA GLU A 199 -62.40 -18.03 2.41
C GLU A 199 -62.88 -16.78 3.21
N LEU A 200 -64.06 -16.18 3.00
CA LEU A 200 -65.40 -16.62 2.57
C LEU A 200 -66.08 -15.55 1.69
#